data_AF-A0A1F4Q2D0-F1
#
_entry.id   AF-A0A1F4Q2D0-F1
#
_cell.length_a   1.000
_cell.length_b   1.000
_cell.length_c   1.000
_cell.angle_alpha   90.00
_cell.angle_beta   90.00
_cell.angle_gamma   90.00
#
_symmetry.space_group_name_H-M   'P 1'
#
loop_
_entity.id
_entity.type
_entity.pdbx_description
1 polymer ?
#
loop_
_entity_poly.entity_id
_entity_poly.type
_entity_poly.pdbx_seq_one_letter_code
_entity_poly.pdbx_strand_id
1 'polypeptide(L)'
;MSQELLDAGRLCINRNQYKEAEAIFDELIKQTQKQSRDIGLPAYFRGIARFLQGRFQAAYSDFKLAHQHDLQNKNFRNPSAQAIAYMEETLFPTRETIRKNQAKLVRDLNSPRTLGRVIGANVLRTIHKWNSTSPLFSSGISQGGGYFLTLKNPRGELKGIAIDPGYDFFDIFRDLGMGIADIDAIIITHDHDDHTESVEGILSLLAKYNDHNEMKKTKVVDIFGSAGVLLKFHGLLSATDMLGNREINFKLLVPSAQISEIEGASLQEKYGLTITAKPAHHTERWTNQESSVGLVIGTNIPYHNGERLKIGITGDTRYEAGLGKEYGDVQVLLLNIGSVEKEEGKFLKQHLGMLGCINLLKEARLGKPLLAILTEFGEEFSGRRETISHIIENWAQPMEGVKTRELKVIPADIHLELRLEDLNIRETDTNVFFPYNLIKVDESDPEILRYKFNG
;
A
#
# COMPACT_ATOMS: atom_id res chain seq x y z
N MET A 1 -56.35 -35.00 -4.91
CA MET A 1 -55.43 -34.62 -5.99
C MET A 1 -54.85 -33.20 -5.87
N SER A 2 -55.63 -32.10 -5.92
CA SER A 2 -55.04 -30.75 -5.86
C SER A 2 -54.34 -30.42 -4.53
N GLN A 3 -54.87 -30.90 -3.41
CA GLN A 3 -54.26 -30.72 -2.09
C GLN A 3 -53.00 -31.58 -1.90
N GLU A 4 -53.01 -32.82 -2.39
CA GLU A 4 -51.85 -33.73 -2.32
C GLU A 4 -50.65 -33.17 -3.10
N LEU A 5 -50.89 -32.60 -4.29
CA LEU A 5 -49.83 -31.93 -5.07
C LEU A 5 -49.31 -30.67 -4.36
N LEU A 6 -50.20 -29.89 -3.75
CA LEU A 6 -49.80 -28.71 -2.97
C LEU A 6 -48.90 -29.10 -1.77
N ASP A 7 -49.29 -30.15 -1.03
CA ASP A 7 -48.53 -30.64 0.13
C ASP A 7 -47.22 -31.31 -0.29
N ALA A 8 -47.23 -32.06 -1.41
CA ALA A 8 -46.01 -32.62 -1.99
C ALA A 8 -45.03 -31.52 -2.42
N GLY A 9 -45.51 -30.46 -3.08
CA GLY A 9 -44.68 -29.32 -3.49
C GLY A 9 -44.08 -28.58 -2.29
N ARG A 10 -44.85 -28.39 -1.21
CA ARG A 10 -44.35 -27.81 0.05
C ARG A 10 -43.30 -28.69 0.72
N LEU A 11 -43.53 -30.01 0.73
CA LEU A 11 -42.57 -30.98 1.25
C LEU A 11 -41.26 -30.92 0.47
N CYS A 12 -41.31 -30.77 -0.86
CA CYS A 12 -40.13 -30.58 -1.70
C CYS A 12 -39.39 -29.28 -1.36
N ILE A 13 -40.08 -28.14 -1.17
CA ILE A 13 -39.44 -26.90 -0.72
C ILE A 13 -38.72 -27.11 0.62
N ASN A 14 -39.39 -27.71 1.61
CA ASN A 14 -38.83 -27.97 2.94
C ASN A 14 -37.63 -28.94 2.92
N ARG A 15 -37.51 -29.76 1.88
CA ARG A 15 -36.40 -30.69 1.66
C ARG A 15 -35.31 -30.14 0.73
N ASN A 16 -35.34 -28.84 0.40
CA ASN A 16 -34.43 -28.20 -0.55
C ASN A 16 -34.51 -28.79 -1.99
N GLN A 17 -35.61 -29.44 -2.35
CA GLN A 17 -35.87 -30.04 -3.66
C GLN A 17 -36.62 -29.04 -4.56
N TYR A 18 -35.98 -27.92 -4.87
CA TYR A 18 -36.65 -26.77 -5.49
C TYR A 18 -37.08 -27.00 -6.95
N LYS A 19 -36.34 -27.82 -7.70
CA LYS A 19 -36.69 -28.15 -9.09
C LYS A 19 -37.92 -29.06 -9.15
N GLU A 20 -37.98 -30.03 -8.24
CA GLU A 20 -39.11 -30.94 -8.06
C GLU A 20 -40.34 -30.18 -7.58
N ALA A 21 -40.17 -29.26 -6.61
CA ALA A 21 -41.23 -28.37 -6.18
C ALA A 21 -41.76 -27.51 -7.33
N GLU A 22 -40.88 -26.90 -8.13
CA GLU A 22 -41.27 -26.12 -9.31
C GLU A 22 -42.08 -26.95 -10.31
N ALA A 23 -41.64 -28.17 -10.63
CA ALA A 23 -42.35 -29.06 -11.54
C ALA A 23 -43.75 -29.44 -11.02
N ILE A 24 -43.86 -29.71 -9.72
CA ILE A 24 -45.15 -29.99 -9.06
C ILE A 24 -46.08 -28.78 -9.14
N PHE A 25 -45.58 -27.58 -8.86
CA PHE A 25 -46.40 -26.35 -8.93
C PHE A 25 -46.73 -25.96 -10.37
N ASP A 26 -45.86 -26.21 -11.34
CA ASP A 26 -46.16 -26.05 -12.77
C ASP A 26 -47.33 -26.93 -13.20
N GLU A 27 -47.33 -28.21 -12.80
CA GLU A 27 -48.43 -29.12 -13.08
C GLU A 27 -49.71 -28.69 -12.35
N LEU A 28 -49.60 -28.27 -11.08
CA LEU A 28 -50.74 -27.76 -10.31
C LEU A 28 -51.36 -26.51 -10.94
N ILE A 29 -50.56 -25.58 -11.47
CA ILE A 29 -51.04 -24.38 -12.17
C ILE A 29 -51.76 -24.79 -13.47
N LYS A 30 -51.19 -25.70 -14.27
CA LYS A 30 -51.83 -26.20 -15.50
C LYS A 30 -53.19 -26.85 -15.23
N GLN A 31 -53.29 -27.65 -14.18
CA GLN A 31 -54.55 -28.31 -13.79
C GLN A 31 -55.58 -27.29 -13.30
N THR A 32 -55.16 -26.34 -12.47
CA THR A 32 -56.02 -25.31 -11.88
C THR A 32 -56.54 -24.32 -12.93
N GLN A 33 -55.72 -23.96 -13.94
CA GLN A 33 -56.13 -23.12 -15.07
C GLN A 33 -57.22 -23.77 -15.92
N LYS A 34 -57.12 -25.07 -16.23
CA LYS A 34 -58.16 -25.81 -16.97
C LYS A 34 -59.51 -25.83 -16.24
N GLN A 35 -59.50 -25.69 -14.92
CA GLN A 35 -60.69 -25.73 -14.06
C GLN A 35 -61.21 -24.34 -13.68
N SER A 36 -60.63 -23.25 -14.20
CA SER A 36 -60.96 -21.85 -13.84
C SER A 36 -60.91 -21.59 -12.32
N ARG A 37 -59.94 -22.19 -11.63
CA ARG A 37 -59.74 -22.07 -10.17
C ARG A 37 -58.63 -21.08 -9.84
N ASP A 38 -58.55 -20.68 -8.56
CA ASP A 38 -57.53 -19.76 -8.05
C ASP A 38 -56.12 -20.36 -8.11
N ILE A 39 -55.25 -19.76 -8.94
CA ILE A 39 -53.84 -20.15 -9.09
C ILE A 39 -52.90 -19.36 -8.18
N GLY A 40 -53.40 -18.45 -7.33
CA GLY A 40 -52.58 -17.54 -6.55
C GLY A 40 -51.61 -18.26 -5.61
N LEU A 41 -52.09 -19.24 -4.85
CA LEU A 41 -51.27 -20.00 -3.91
C LEU A 41 -50.25 -20.93 -4.61
N PRO A 42 -50.61 -21.71 -5.65
CA PRO A 42 -49.63 -22.42 -6.49
C PRO A 42 -48.57 -21.50 -7.12
N ALA A 43 -48.98 -20.34 -7.65
CA ALA A 43 -48.05 -19.35 -8.22
C ALA A 43 -47.09 -18.81 -7.16
N TYR A 44 -47.59 -18.49 -5.95
CA TYR A 44 -46.75 -18.03 -4.84
C TYR A 44 -45.67 -19.06 -4.46
N PHE A 45 -46.04 -20.34 -4.29
CA PHE A 45 -45.05 -21.37 -3.95
C PHE A 45 -44.10 -21.69 -5.11
N ARG A 46 -44.55 -21.62 -6.36
CA ARG A 46 -43.64 -21.67 -7.52
C ARG A 46 -42.65 -20.51 -7.51
N GLY A 47 -43.12 -19.32 -7.14
CA GLY A 47 -42.27 -18.14 -6.94
C GLY A 47 -41.19 -18.38 -5.88
N ILE A 48 -41.54 -18.96 -4.73
CA ILE A 48 -40.55 -19.36 -3.70
C ILE A 48 -39.54 -20.36 -4.26
N ALA A 49 -40.01 -21.42 -4.93
CA ALA A 49 -39.13 -22.44 -5.50
C ALA A 49 -38.15 -21.84 -6.52
N ARG A 50 -38.59 -20.91 -7.37
CA ARG A 50 -37.72 -20.18 -8.33
C ARG A 50 -36.79 -19.20 -7.64
N PHE A 51 -37.25 -18.54 -6.58
CA PHE A 51 -36.43 -17.61 -5.79
C PHE A 51 -35.25 -18.35 -5.15
N LEU A 52 -35.50 -19.50 -4.52
CA LEU A 52 -34.48 -20.32 -3.87
C LEU A 52 -33.51 -20.97 -4.86
N GLN A 53 -33.88 -21.05 -6.15
CA GLN A 53 -32.99 -21.42 -7.25
C GLN A 53 -32.18 -20.23 -7.83
N GLY A 54 -32.32 -19.01 -7.28
CA GLY A 54 -31.67 -17.79 -7.79
C GLY A 54 -32.33 -17.18 -9.04
N ARG A 55 -33.51 -17.67 -9.45
CA ARG A 55 -34.25 -17.20 -10.63
C ARG A 55 -35.18 -16.04 -10.32
N PHE A 56 -34.61 -14.94 -9.83
CA PHE A 56 -35.35 -13.81 -9.26
C PHE A 56 -36.38 -13.19 -10.22
N GLN A 57 -36.08 -13.02 -11.51
CA GLN A 57 -37.07 -12.44 -12.44
C GLN A 57 -38.29 -13.34 -12.68
N ALA A 58 -38.08 -14.66 -12.70
CA ALA A 58 -39.16 -15.63 -12.83
C ALA A 58 -39.99 -15.69 -11.54
N ALA A 59 -39.33 -15.69 -10.38
CA ALA A 59 -39.99 -15.64 -9.08
C ALA A 59 -40.85 -14.37 -8.91
N TYR A 60 -40.32 -13.21 -9.30
CA TYR A 60 -41.04 -11.94 -9.27
C TYR A 60 -42.30 -11.96 -10.15
N SER A 61 -42.21 -12.56 -11.34
CA SER A 61 -43.36 -12.74 -12.24
C SER A 61 -44.43 -13.63 -11.59
N ASP A 62 -44.02 -14.67 -10.87
CA ASP A 62 -44.93 -15.55 -10.13
C ASP A 62 -45.56 -14.88 -8.91
N PHE A 63 -44.81 -14.06 -8.17
CA PHE A 63 -45.37 -13.28 -7.07
C PHE A 63 -46.36 -12.23 -7.57
N LYS A 64 -46.10 -11.58 -8.72
CA LYS A 64 -47.08 -10.70 -9.38
C LYS A 64 -48.35 -11.44 -9.76
N LEU A 65 -48.22 -12.63 -10.35
CA LEU A 65 -49.36 -13.47 -10.69
C LEU A 65 -50.17 -13.85 -9.44
N ALA A 66 -49.50 -14.26 -8.37
CA ALA A 66 -50.14 -14.54 -7.09
C ALA A 66 -50.88 -13.32 -6.52
N HIS A 67 -50.21 -12.16 -6.51
CA HIS A 67 -50.77 -10.93 -5.99
C HIS A 67 -52.00 -10.44 -6.78
N GLN A 68 -52.01 -10.60 -8.11
CA GLN A 68 -53.18 -10.29 -8.94
C GLN A 68 -54.41 -11.12 -8.52
N HIS A 69 -54.22 -12.41 -8.25
CA HIS A 69 -55.30 -13.28 -7.74
C HIS A 69 -55.73 -12.89 -6.32
N ASP A 70 -54.79 -12.51 -5.46
CA ASP A 70 -55.09 -12.07 -4.09
C ASP A 70 -55.95 -10.79 -4.06
N LEU A 71 -55.68 -9.85 -4.96
CA LEU A 71 -56.48 -8.63 -5.14
C LEU A 71 -57.90 -8.95 -5.64
N GLN A 72 -58.03 -9.87 -6.61
CA GLN A 72 -59.34 -10.33 -7.09
C GLN A 72 -60.18 -10.96 -5.97
N ASN A 73 -59.51 -11.66 -5.04
CA ASN A 73 -60.14 -12.30 -3.88
C ASN A 73 -60.31 -11.38 -2.65
N LYS A 74 -60.00 -10.07 -2.77
CA LYS A 74 -60.07 -9.07 -1.68
C LYS A 74 -59.26 -9.46 -0.43
N ASN A 75 -58.14 -10.18 -0.61
CA ASN A 75 -57.28 -10.61 0.49
C ASN A 75 -56.08 -9.65 0.65
N PHE A 76 -56.21 -8.67 1.55
CA PHE A 76 -55.29 -7.53 1.66
C PHE A 76 -54.03 -7.77 2.53
N ARG A 77 -53.91 -8.91 3.21
CA ARG A 77 -52.71 -9.27 4.01
C ARG A 77 -52.00 -10.47 3.41
N ASN A 78 -51.45 -10.30 2.21
CA ASN A 78 -50.93 -11.43 1.46
C ASN A 78 -49.39 -11.45 1.37
N PRO A 79 -48.72 -12.56 1.71
CA PRO A 79 -47.28 -12.75 1.54
C PRO A 79 -46.74 -12.43 0.14
N SER A 80 -47.56 -12.54 -0.92
CA SER A 80 -47.18 -12.16 -2.29
C SER A 80 -46.81 -10.67 -2.42
N ALA A 81 -47.57 -9.78 -1.78
CA ALA A 81 -47.30 -8.34 -1.79
C ALA A 81 -46.01 -8.00 -1.04
N GLN A 82 -45.76 -8.67 0.09
CA GLN A 82 -44.51 -8.53 0.86
C GLN A 82 -43.31 -9.03 0.07
N ALA A 83 -43.45 -10.16 -0.64
CA ALA A 83 -42.40 -10.68 -1.51
C ALA A 83 -42.08 -9.72 -2.67
N ILE A 84 -43.10 -9.13 -3.31
CA ILE A 84 -42.93 -8.10 -4.35
C ILE A 84 -42.18 -6.89 -3.79
N ALA A 85 -42.64 -6.33 -2.65
CA ALA A 85 -42.01 -5.17 -2.02
C ALA A 85 -40.55 -5.44 -1.67
N TYR A 86 -40.24 -6.60 -1.06
CA TYR A 86 -38.86 -7.00 -0.80
C TYR A 86 -38.01 -7.06 -2.08
N MET A 87 -38.57 -7.59 -3.18
CA MET A 87 -37.83 -7.68 -4.44
C MET A 87 -37.58 -6.31 -5.08
N GLU A 88 -38.58 -5.44 -5.12
CA GLU A 88 -38.51 -4.12 -5.73
C GLU A 88 -37.69 -3.12 -4.91
N GLU A 89 -37.87 -3.11 -3.60
CA GLU A 89 -37.28 -2.10 -2.71
C GLU A 89 -35.90 -2.52 -2.20
N THR A 90 -35.63 -3.83 -2.09
CA THR A 90 -34.38 -4.33 -1.50
C THR A 90 -33.55 -5.13 -2.51
N LEU A 91 -34.07 -6.24 -3.03
CA LEU A 91 -33.24 -7.20 -3.78
C LEU A 91 -32.71 -6.64 -5.10
N PHE A 92 -33.60 -6.11 -5.96
CA PHE A 92 -33.17 -5.61 -7.27
C PHE A 92 -32.27 -4.36 -7.16
N PRO A 93 -32.57 -3.35 -6.31
CA PRO A 93 -31.66 -2.23 -6.10
C PRO A 93 -30.31 -2.67 -5.54
N THR A 94 -30.28 -3.58 -4.57
CA THR A 94 -29.02 -4.09 -4.00
C THR A 94 -28.18 -4.81 -5.04
N ARG A 95 -28.80 -5.67 -5.87
CA ARG A 95 -28.09 -6.35 -6.98
C ARG A 95 -27.51 -5.35 -7.98
N GLU A 96 -28.24 -4.30 -8.31
CA GLU A 96 -27.75 -3.26 -9.21
C GLU A 96 -26.60 -2.46 -8.58
N THR A 97 -26.67 -2.14 -7.29
CA THR A 97 -25.57 -1.51 -6.54
C THR A 97 -24.33 -2.40 -6.53
N ILE A 98 -24.46 -3.71 -6.26
CA ILE A 98 -23.36 -4.67 -6.31
C ILE A 98 -22.74 -4.70 -7.71
N ARG A 99 -23.57 -4.76 -8.76
CA ARG A 99 -23.12 -4.76 -10.16
C ARG A 99 -22.33 -3.48 -10.49
N LYS A 100 -22.82 -2.31 -10.08
CA LYS A 100 -22.14 -1.02 -10.27
C LYS A 100 -20.82 -0.96 -9.52
N ASN A 101 -20.79 -1.44 -8.27
CA ASN A 101 -19.57 -1.46 -7.45
C ASN A 101 -18.52 -2.41 -8.04
N GLN A 102 -18.93 -3.58 -8.53
CA GLN A 102 -18.03 -4.52 -9.21
C GLN A 102 -17.47 -3.92 -10.51
N ALA A 103 -18.32 -3.27 -11.31
CA ALA A 103 -17.86 -2.59 -12.53
C ALA A 103 -16.90 -1.41 -12.22
N LYS A 104 -17.14 -0.68 -11.12
CA LYS A 104 -16.22 0.36 -10.64
C LYS A 104 -14.89 -0.24 -10.21
N LEU A 105 -14.90 -1.30 -9.39
CA LEU A 105 -13.69 -1.99 -8.94
C LEU A 105 -12.83 -2.45 -10.12
N VAL A 106 -13.44 -3.15 -11.10
CA VAL A 106 -12.71 -3.64 -12.28
C VAL A 106 -12.09 -2.49 -13.06
N ARG A 107 -12.83 -1.37 -13.23
CA ARG A 107 -12.31 -0.17 -13.88
C ARG A 107 -11.13 0.43 -13.12
N ASP A 108 -11.27 0.59 -11.81
CA ASP A 108 -10.24 1.23 -10.97
C ASP A 108 -8.96 0.38 -10.96
N LEU A 109 -9.08 -0.96 -10.85
CA LEU A 109 -7.96 -1.91 -10.91
C LEU A 109 -7.21 -1.88 -12.25
N ASN A 110 -7.94 -1.72 -13.36
CA ASN A 110 -7.36 -1.69 -14.71
C ASN A 110 -7.03 -0.26 -15.18
N SER A 111 -6.94 0.70 -14.26
CA SER A 111 -6.51 2.06 -14.60
C SER A 111 -5.11 2.02 -15.20
N PRO A 112 -4.85 2.78 -16.30
CA PRO A 112 -3.52 2.86 -16.88
C PRO A 112 -2.50 3.34 -15.86
N ARG A 113 -1.27 2.83 -15.97
CA ARG A 113 -0.15 3.25 -15.13
C ARG A 113 0.03 4.77 -15.18
N THR A 114 0.04 5.42 -14.02
CA THR A 114 0.10 6.89 -13.91
C THR A 114 1.45 7.41 -13.40
N LEU A 115 2.33 6.51 -12.97
CA LEU A 115 3.63 6.79 -12.35
C LEU A 115 4.43 7.91 -13.03
N GLY A 116 4.58 7.84 -14.35
CA GLY A 116 5.37 8.82 -15.11
C GLY A 116 4.74 10.22 -15.19
N ARG A 117 3.41 10.32 -15.02
CA ARG A 117 2.67 11.59 -14.99
C ARG A 117 2.65 12.19 -13.58
N VAL A 118 2.52 11.35 -12.56
CA VAL A 118 2.32 11.79 -11.16
C VAL A 118 3.64 12.13 -10.49
N ILE A 119 4.67 11.29 -10.65
CA ILE A 119 5.98 11.46 -9.98
C ILE A 119 7.08 11.73 -11.00
N GLY A 120 7.06 11.01 -12.12
CA GLY A 120 8.14 11.07 -13.11
C GLY A 120 9.17 9.97 -12.91
N ALA A 121 10.36 10.16 -13.47
CA ALA A 121 11.45 9.18 -13.45
C ALA A 121 12.58 9.63 -12.54
N ASN A 122 13.25 8.66 -11.91
CA ASN A 122 14.45 8.90 -11.12
C ASN A 122 14.21 9.90 -9.99
N VAL A 123 13.08 9.73 -9.30
CA VAL A 123 12.68 10.56 -8.15
C VAL A 123 12.63 9.69 -6.90
N LEU A 124 13.21 10.19 -5.82
CA LEU A 124 12.98 9.71 -4.46
C LEU A 124 12.01 10.67 -3.76
N ARG A 125 10.91 10.14 -3.25
CA ARG A 125 9.90 10.88 -2.51
C ARG A 125 9.73 10.30 -1.11
N THR A 126 9.67 11.17 -0.12
CA THR A 126 9.24 10.81 1.24
C THR A 126 7.72 10.97 1.31
N ILE A 127 7.05 9.93 1.80
CA ILE A 127 5.59 9.87 1.93
C ILE A 127 5.25 9.67 3.42
N HIS A 128 6.04 10.24 4.32
CA HIS A 128 5.82 10.15 5.76
C HIS A 128 6.20 11.43 6.50
N LYS A 129 5.58 11.65 7.65
CA LYS A 129 5.79 12.83 8.49
C LYS A 129 6.38 12.48 9.85
N TRP A 130 5.78 11.52 10.55
CA TRP A 130 6.16 11.14 11.92
C TRP A 130 6.54 9.67 12.04
N ASN A 131 7.24 9.35 13.13
CA ASN A 131 7.72 8.02 13.43
C ASN A 131 6.70 7.09 14.12
N SER A 132 7.15 5.84 14.16
CA SER A 132 6.58 4.55 14.57
C SER A 132 5.28 4.37 15.34
N THR A 133 4.90 5.29 16.22
CA THR A 133 3.73 5.05 17.09
C THR A 133 2.79 6.23 17.18
N SER A 134 3.25 7.41 16.79
CA SER A 134 2.47 8.64 16.85
C SER A 134 1.13 8.55 16.07
N PRO A 135 1.08 7.93 14.86
CA PRO A 135 -0.18 7.69 14.16
C PRO A 135 -1.23 6.89 14.97
N LEU A 136 -0.80 6.01 15.88
CA LEU A 136 -1.71 5.14 16.62
C LEU A 136 -2.39 5.83 17.83
N PHE A 137 -1.77 6.86 18.40
CA PHE A 137 -2.26 7.49 19.64
C PHE A 137 -2.43 8.99 19.58
N SER A 138 -1.94 9.65 18.52
CA SER A 138 -2.15 11.10 18.38
C SER A 138 -3.64 11.40 18.22
N SER A 139 -4.06 12.54 18.77
CA SER A 139 -5.41 13.08 18.55
C SER A 139 -5.50 13.99 17.31
N GLY A 140 -4.39 14.16 16.59
CA GLY A 140 -4.24 15.03 15.42
C GLY A 140 -3.92 14.26 14.13
N ILE A 141 -3.49 14.98 13.09
CA ILE A 141 -3.06 14.38 11.81
C ILE A 141 -1.61 13.90 11.98
N SER A 142 -1.43 12.77 12.65
CA SER A 142 -0.14 12.10 12.71
C SER A 142 -0.07 11.07 11.58
N GLN A 143 0.58 11.46 10.48
CA GLN A 143 0.74 10.61 9.30
C GLN A 143 2.05 9.83 9.39
N GLY A 144 1.94 8.51 9.36
CA GLY A 144 3.07 7.62 9.11
C GLY A 144 3.47 7.65 7.64
N GLY A 145 3.99 6.54 7.11
CA GLY A 145 4.05 6.33 5.66
C GLY A 145 5.25 5.50 5.25
N GLY A 146 6.03 6.01 4.31
CA GLY A 146 7.27 5.36 3.86
C GLY A 146 8.00 6.19 2.81
N TYR A 147 8.81 5.53 1.99
CA TYR A 147 9.47 6.14 0.83
C TYR A 147 8.96 5.53 -0.46
N PHE A 148 9.03 6.32 -1.52
CA PHE A 148 8.73 5.85 -2.86
C PHE A 148 9.81 6.28 -3.84
N LEU A 149 10.43 5.28 -4.46
CA LEU A 149 11.51 5.44 -5.40
C LEU A 149 11.02 5.09 -6.80
N THR A 150 11.25 6.00 -7.74
CA THR A 150 11.00 5.77 -9.15
C THR A 150 12.32 5.70 -9.90
N LEU A 151 12.51 4.68 -10.74
CA LEU A 151 13.74 4.51 -11.51
C LEU A 151 13.43 4.03 -12.92
N LYS A 152 14.14 4.57 -13.91
CA LYS A 152 14.14 3.98 -15.26
C LYS A 152 15.16 2.85 -15.31
N ASN A 153 14.73 1.67 -15.70
CA ASN A 153 15.67 0.57 -15.95
C ASN A 153 16.43 0.79 -17.30
N PRO A 154 17.47 -0.01 -17.61
CA PRO A 154 18.22 0.11 -18.86
C PRO A 154 17.37 -0.07 -20.14
N ARG A 155 16.17 -0.64 -20.04
CA ARG A 155 15.23 -0.79 -21.15
C ARG A 155 14.32 0.44 -21.33
N GLY A 156 14.51 1.48 -20.49
CA GLY A 156 13.72 2.70 -20.50
C GLY A 156 12.36 2.56 -19.79
N GLU A 157 12.06 1.41 -19.18
CA GLU A 157 10.83 1.20 -18.44
C GLU A 157 10.92 1.88 -17.07
N LEU A 158 9.88 2.63 -16.72
CA LEU A 158 9.78 3.27 -15.42
C LEU A 158 9.26 2.27 -14.38
N LYS A 159 10.01 2.10 -13.30
CA LYS A 159 9.69 1.23 -12.17
C LYS A 159 9.36 2.03 -10.92
N GLY A 160 8.39 1.55 -10.15
CA GLY A 160 8.00 2.11 -8.86
C GLY A 160 8.31 1.14 -7.72
N ILE A 161 9.00 1.62 -6.71
CA ILE A 161 9.51 0.83 -5.60
C ILE A 161 9.03 1.49 -4.30
N ALA A 162 8.16 0.80 -3.57
CA ALA A 162 7.79 1.20 -2.22
C ALA A 162 8.88 0.75 -1.24
N ILE A 163 9.25 1.60 -0.30
CA ILE A 163 10.24 1.28 0.74
C ILE A 163 9.59 1.58 2.08
N ASP A 164 9.55 0.58 2.96
CA ASP A 164 8.91 0.64 4.28
C ASP A 164 7.49 1.23 4.24
N PRO A 165 6.54 0.61 3.50
CA PRO A 165 5.16 1.11 3.44
C PRO A 165 4.41 0.83 4.76
N GLY A 166 4.55 1.74 5.71
CA GLY A 166 3.88 1.77 7.00
C GLY A 166 2.49 2.40 6.99
N TYR A 167 2.09 2.94 8.15
CA TYR A 167 0.78 3.57 8.35
C TYR A 167 0.49 4.65 7.31
N ASP A 168 -0.73 4.69 6.81
CA ASP A 168 -1.22 5.67 5.82
C ASP A 168 -0.51 5.67 4.45
N PHE A 169 0.54 4.86 4.24
CA PHE A 169 1.25 4.82 2.97
C PHE A 169 0.29 4.52 1.82
N PHE A 170 -0.58 3.53 1.99
CA PHE A 170 -1.54 3.13 0.98
C PHE A 170 -2.58 4.22 0.69
N ASP A 171 -3.04 4.96 1.70
CA ASP A 171 -4.00 6.05 1.52
C ASP A 171 -3.36 7.24 0.79
N ILE A 172 -2.14 7.65 1.19
CA ILE A 172 -1.42 8.72 0.50
C ILE A 172 -1.11 8.30 -0.95
N PHE A 173 -0.74 7.05 -1.16
CA PHE A 173 -0.48 6.49 -2.50
C PHE A 173 -1.73 6.57 -3.40
N ARG A 174 -2.91 6.23 -2.86
CA ARG A 174 -4.19 6.33 -3.56
C ARG A 174 -4.61 7.78 -3.82
N ASP A 175 -4.38 8.69 -2.88
CA ASP A 175 -4.71 10.10 -3.01
C ASP A 175 -3.89 10.80 -4.09
N LEU A 176 -2.68 10.30 -4.39
CA LEU A 176 -1.88 10.70 -5.54
C LEU A 176 -2.40 10.14 -6.88
N GLY A 177 -3.49 9.37 -6.87
CA GLY A 177 -4.08 8.75 -8.04
C GLY A 177 -3.27 7.56 -8.58
N MET A 178 -2.39 7.00 -7.76
CA MET A 178 -1.60 5.81 -8.11
C MET A 178 -2.33 4.53 -7.67
N GLY A 179 -2.07 3.44 -8.38
CA GLY A 179 -2.66 2.13 -8.11
C GLY A 179 -1.62 1.02 -8.09
N ILE A 180 -2.07 -0.21 -7.86
CA ILE A 180 -1.16 -1.38 -7.81
C ILE A 180 -0.31 -1.53 -9.07
N ALA A 181 -0.81 -1.11 -10.23
CA ALA A 181 -0.06 -1.09 -11.49
C ALA A 181 1.24 -0.26 -11.43
N ASP A 182 1.32 0.72 -10.52
CA ASP A 182 2.45 1.62 -10.33
C ASP A 182 3.53 1.07 -9.36
N ILE A 183 3.26 -0.02 -8.61
CA ILE A 183 4.22 -0.68 -7.69
C ILE A 183 4.78 -1.94 -8.33
N ASP A 184 6.09 -2.03 -8.52
CA ASP A 184 6.77 -3.22 -9.07
C ASP A 184 7.62 -3.96 -8.04
N ALA A 185 8.04 -3.28 -6.98
CA ALA A 185 8.79 -3.87 -5.88
C ALA A 185 8.46 -3.18 -4.54
N ILE A 186 8.69 -3.91 -3.47
CA ILE A 186 8.60 -3.44 -2.09
C ILE A 186 9.91 -3.81 -1.38
N ILE A 187 10.52 -2.85 -0.68
CA ILE A 187 11.67 -3.08 0.18
C ILE A 187 11.25 -2.80 1.61
N ILE A 188 11.55 -3.69 2.55
CA ILE A 188 11.17 -3.56 3.95
C ILE A 188 12.41 -3.80 4.82
N THR A 189 12.81 -2.78 5.57
CA THR A 189 14.01 -2.78 6.41
C THR A 189 13.84 -3.65 7.66
N HIS A 190 12.64 -3.66 8.25
CA HIS A 190 12.30 -4.47 9.41
C HIS A 190 10.78 -4.62 9.61
N ASP A 191 10.39 -5.45 10.58
CA ASP A 191 9.01 -5.96 10.74
C ASP A 191 8.04 -5.15 11.61
N HIS A 192 8.44 -3.94 12.03
CA HIS A 192 7.56 -3.07 12.80
C HIS A 192 6.38 -2.56 11.95
N ASP A 193 5.25 -2.33 12.59
CA ASP A 193 3.98 -2.02 11.91
C ASP A 193 4.06 -0.70 11.13
N ASP A 194 4.79 0.27 11.66
CA ASP A 194 5.06 1.55 11.00
C ASP A 194 5.97 1.48 9.78
N HIS A 195 6.50 0.30 9.44
CA HIS A 195 7.21 0.04 8.19
C HIS A 195 6.47 -0.98 7.31
N THR A 196 5.35 -1.54 7.78
CA THR A 196 4.72 -2.71 7.15
C THR A 196 3.20 -2.74 7.11
N GLU A 197 2.49 -1.84 7.79
CA GLU A 197 1.03 -1.87 7.92
C GLU A 197 0.33 -1.92 6.56
N SER A 198 0.77 -1.07 5.63
CA SER A 198 0.14 -0.98 4.31
C SER A 198 0.49 -2.15 3.38
N VAL A 199 1.42 -3.03 3.75
CA VAL A 199 1.83 -4.18 2.92
C VAL A 199 0.66 -5.11 2.67
N GLU A 200 -0.12 -5.49 3.68
CA GLU A 200 -1.24 -6.42 3.51
C GLU A 200 -2.33 -5.84 2.58
N GLY A 201 -2.57 -4.53 2.68
CA GLY A 201 -3.48 -3.80 1.79
C GLY A 201 -2.99 -3.83 0.33
N ILE A 202 -1.70 -3.61 0.11
CA ILE A 202 -1.07 -3.69 -1.22
C ILE A 202 -1.18 -5.12 -1.79
N LEU A 203 -0.89 -6.15 -0.99
CA LEU A 203 -0.99 -7.56 -1.43
C LEU A 203 -2.43 -7.97 -1.72
N SER A 204 -3.38 -7.52 -0.92
CA SER A 204 -4.81 -7.74 -1.17
C SER A 204 -5.26 -7.08 -2.48
N LEU A 205 -4.71 -5.90 -2.81
CA LEU A 205 -4.99 -5.22 -4.07
C LEU A 205 -4.33 -5.95 -5.26
N LEU A 206 -3.13 -6.51 -5.07
CA LEU A 206 -2.44 -7.33 -6.06
C LEU A 206 -3.26 -8.58 -6.43
N ALA A 207 -3.74 -9.33 -5.43
CA ALA A 207 -4.58 -10.51 -5.66
C ALA A 207 -5.84 -10.14 -6.45
N LYS A 208 -6.56 -9.08 -6.02
CA LYS A 208 -7.75 -8.58 -6.73
C LYS A 208 -7.44 -8.12 -8.16
N TYR A 209 -6.30 -7.47 -8.36
CA TYR A 209 -5.85 -7.07 -9.69
C TYR A 209 -5.60 -8.31 -10.56
N ASN A 210 -4.93 -9.34 -10.03
CA ASN A 210 -4.68 -10.56 -10.77
C ASN A 210 -5.96 -11.33 -11.11
N ASP A 211 -6.97 -11.29 -10.23
CA ASP A 211 -8.28 -11.89 -10.48
C ASP A 211 -9.09 -11.18 -11.57
N HIS A 212 -8.85 -9.88 -11.76
CA HIS A 212 -9.70 -9.00 -12.57
C HIS A 212 -8.96 -8.24 -13.69
N ASN A 213 -7.68 -8.51 -13.93
CA ASN A 213 -6.94 -7.81 -14.97
C ASN A 213 -7.38 -8.25 -16.36
N GLU A 214 -7.58 -7.28 -17.25
CA GLU A 214 -8.06 -7.53 -18.62
C GLU A 214 -7.02 -8.25 -19.50
N MET A 215 -5.73 -8.07 -19.18
CA MET A 215 -4.62 -8.67 -19.93
C MET A 215 -4.47 -10.18 -19.70
N LYS A 216 -5.14 -10.73 -18.69
CA LYS A 216 -4.98 -12.12 -18.22
C LYS A 216 -3.52 -12.50 -17.99
N LYS A 217 -2.73 -11.54 -17.50
CA LYS A 217 -1.32 -11.71 -17.19
C LYS A 217 -1.13 -11.40 -15.72
N THR A 218 -0.64 -12.39 -14.98
CA THR A 218 -0.27 -12.24 -13.58
C THR A 218 0.75 -11.13 -13.43
N LYS A 219 0.38 -10.12 -12.66
CA LYS A 219 1.32 -9.14 -12.14
C LYS A 219 2.04 -9.79 -10.96
N VAL A 220 3.36 -9.64 -10.96
CA VAL A 220 4.22 -10.12 -9.89
C VAL A 220 4.86 -8.92 -9.22
N VAL A 221 4.87 -8.91 -7.89
CA VAL A 221 5.58 -7.91 -7.07
C VAL A 221 6.76 -8.59 -6.40
N ASP A 222 7.93 -7.97 -6.53
CA ASP A 222 9.14 -8.43 -5.85
C ASP A 222 9.25 -7.77 -4.47
N ILE A 223 9.43 -8.57 -3.43
CA ILE A 223 9.56 -8.11 -2.05
C ILE A 223 10.96 -8.44 -1.54
N PHE A 224 11.63 -7.44 -1.00
CA PHE A 224 12.91 -7.57 -0.32
C PHE A 224 12.68 -7.25 1.15
N GLY A 225 12.94 -8.18 2.05
CA GLY A 225 12.62 -8.00 3.47
C GLY A 225 13.66 -8.62 4.40
N SER A 226 13.75 -8.12 5.62
CA SER A 226 14.53 -8.72 6.71
C SER A 226 14.00 -10.11 7.11
N ALA A 227 14.66 -10.74 8.09
CA ALA A 227 14.22 -12.00 8.67
C ALA A 227 12.85 -11.87 9.39
N GLY A 228 12.63 -10.79 10.14
CA GLY A 228 11.34 -10.52 10.78
C GLY A 228 10.22 -10.37 9.75
N VAL A 229 10.47 -9.70 8.64
CA VAL A 229 9.49 -9.52 7.55
C VAL A 229 9.10 -10.86 6.92
N LEU A 230 10.08 -11.74 6.68
CA LEU A 230 9.81 -13.10 6.19
C LEU A 230 8.90 -13.87 7.14
N LEU A 231 9.15 -13.79 8.45
CA LEU A 231 8.33 -14.47 9.46
C LEU A 231 6.92 -13.88 9.53
N LYS A 232 6.81 -12.54 9.58
CA LYS A 232 5.53 -11.81 9.65
C LYS A 232 4.61 -12.18 8.50
N PHE A 233 5.14 -12.21 7.27
CA PHE A 233 4.35 -12.40 6.06
C PHE A 233 4.45 -13.80 5.44
N HIS A 234 5.02 -14.79 6.15
CA HIS A 234 5.29 -16.13 5.59
C HIS A 234 4.07 -16.75 4.87
N GLY A 235 2.88 -16.62 5.46
CA GLY A 235 1.64 -17.14 4.89
C GLY A 235 1.18 -16.40 3.62
N LEU A 236 1.46 -15.10 3.50
CA LEU A 236 1.08 -14.29 2.34
C LEU A 236 2.10 -14.39 1.20
N LEU A 237 3.38 -14.55 1.51
CA LEU A 237 4.46 -14.62 0.50
C LEU A 237 4.35 -15.85 -0.43
N SER A 238 3.55 -16.84 -0.06
CA SER A 238 3.26 -18.03 -0.86
C SER A 238 1.99 -17.91 -1.72
N ALA A 239 1.40 -16.71 -1.82
CA ALA A 239 0.17 -16.47 -2.56
C ALA A 239 0.32 -16.78 -4.07
N THR A 240 -0.75 -17.36 -4.62
CA THR A 240 -0.90 -17.65 -6.05
C THR A 240 -2.22 -17.09 -6.57
N ASP A 241 -2.24 -16.71 -7.85
CA ASP A 241 -3.47 -16.30 -8.52
C ASP A 241 -4.43 -17.50 -8.75
N MET A 242 -5.62 -17.23 -9.30
CA MET A 242 -6.60 -18.28 -9.65
C MET A 242 -6.10 -19.34 -10.65
N LEU A 243 -4.99 -19.09 -11.35
CA LEU A 243 -4.37 -20.01 -12.30
C LEU A 243 -3.19 -20.78 -11.68
N GLY A 244 -2.87 -20.54 -10.41
CA GLY A 244 -1.74 -21.15 -9.70
C GLY A 244 -0.39 -20.49 -9.98
N ASN A 245 -0.36 -19.31 -10.62
CA ASN A 245 0.88 -18.57 -10.83
C ASN A 245 1.25 -17.81 -9.55
N ARG A 246 2.55 -17.78 -9.25
CA ARG A 246 3.11 -17.03 -8.12
C ARG A 246 2.92 -15.52 -8.34
N GLU A 247 2.40 -14.82 -7.34
CA GLU A 247 2.16 -13.38 -7.39
C GLU A 247 3.28 -12.56 -6.74
N ILE A 248 4.07 -13.20 -5.87
CA ILE A 248 5.07 -12.53 -5.04
C ILE A 248 6.40 -13.28 -5.13
N ASN A 249 7.47 -12.57 -5.50
CA ASN A 249 8.82 -13.07 -5.31
C ASN A 249 9.38 -12.48 -4.02
N PHE A 250 10.01 -13.29 -3.17
CA PHE A 250 10.62 -12.80 -1.93
C PHE A 250 12.12 -13.04 -1.92
N LYS A 251 12.89 -12.01 -1.55
CA LYS A 251 14.33 -12.11 -1.33
C LYS A 251 14.68 -11.60 0.06
N LEU A 252 15.29 -12.47 0.86
CA LEU A 252 15.76 -12.12 2.20
C LEU A 252 16.94 -11.13 2.12
N LEU A 253 16.83 -10.04 2.87
CA LEU A 253 17.89 -9.08 3.13
C LEU A 253 18.72 -9.59 4.30
N VAL A 254 19.96 -9.97 4.01
CA VAL A 254 20.93 -10.41 5.03
C VAL A 254 21.97 -9.31 5.18
N PRO A 255 22.26 -8.79 6.38
CA PRO A 255 23.30 -7.79 6.59
C PRO A 255 24.61 -8.14 5.88
N SER A 256 25.21 -7.13 5.25
CA SER A 256 26.44 -7.23 4.44
C SER A 256 26.29 -7.98 3.10
N ALA A 257 25.12 -8.54 2.78
CA ALA A 257 24.89 -9.18 1.50
C ALA A 257 24.59 -8.13 0.41
N GLN A 258 25.20 -8.33 -0.76
CA GLN A 258 24.79 -7.66 -1.98
C GLN A 258 23.79 -8.52 -2.74
N ILE A 259 22.70 -7.90 -3.17
CA ILE A 259 21.61 -8.50 -3.92
C ILE A 259 21.62 -7.85 -5.29
N SER A 260 21.93 -8.67 -6.28
CA SER A 260 22.00 -8.29 -7.69
C SER A 260 20.96 -9.02 -8.55
N GLU A 261 20.22 -9.98 -7.98
CA GLU A 261 19.23 -10.78 -8.68
C GLU A 261 18.05 -11.23 -7.81
N ILE A 262 16.92 -11.51 -8.47
CA ILE A 262 15.73 -12.13 -7.90
C ILE A 262 15.08 -13.04 -8.94
N GLU A 263 14.76 -14.28 -8.56
CA GLU A 263 14.24 -15.33 -9.46
C GLU A 263 15.04 -15.47 -10.78
N GLY A 264 16.38 -15.41 -10.68
CA GLY A 264 17.30 -15.52 -11.83
C GLY A 264 17.35 -14.29 -12.76
N ALA A 265 16.62 -13.21 -12.45
CA ALA A 265 16.68 -11.96 -13.21
C ALA A 265 17.59 -10.93 -12.51
N SER A 266 18.44 -10.25 -13.27
CA SER A 266 19.27 -9.15 -12.77
C SER A 266 18.41 -7.98 -12.29
N LEU A 267 18.64 -7.51 -11.06
CA LEU A 267 18.01 -6.29 -10.54
C LEU A 267 18.42 -5.05 -11.34
N GLN A 268 19.65 -5.03 -11.84
CA GLN A 268 20.15 -3.93 -12.65
C GLN A 268 19.35 -3.82 -13.95
N GLU A 269 19.05 -4.93 -14.61
CA GLU A 269 18.23 -4.94 -15.82
C GLU A 269 16.74 -4.71 -15.54
N LYS A 270 16.23 -5.32 -14.46
CA LYS A 270 14.80 -5.28 -14.13
C LYS A 270 14.39 -3.92 -13.59
N TYR A 271 15.17 -3.37 -12.65
CA TYR A 271 14.84 -2.17 -11.87
C TYR A 271 15.80 -0.99 -12.08
N GLY A 272 16.96 -1.21 -12.70
CA GLY A 272 17.99 -0.16 -12.76
C GLY A 272 18.71 0.04 -11.42
N LEU A 273 18.76 -0.98 -10.57
CA LEU A 273 19.43 -0.90 -9.26
C LEU A 273 20.10 -2.20 -8.82
N THR A 274 20.92 -2.08 -7.78
CA THR A 274 21.35 -3.17 -6.90
C THR A 274 21.09 -2.78 -5.45
N ILE A 275 20.95 -3.76 -4.55
CA ILE A 275 20.71 -3.53 -3.13
C ILE A 275 21.86 -4.14 -2.35
N THR A 276 22.49 -3.38 -1.47
CA THR A 276 23.40 -3.92 -0.46
C THR A 276 22.79 -3.71 0.90
N ALA A 277 22.47 -4.79 1.59
CA ALA A 277 21.97 -4.72 2.96
C ALA A 277 23.12 -4.37 3.90
N LYS A 278 22.87 -3.43 4.81
CA LYS A 278 23.82 -2.94 5.81
C LYS A 278 23.36 -3.35 7.21
N PRO A 279 24.29 -3.46 8.18
CA PRO A 279 23.91 -3.65 9.57
C PRO A 279 23.00 -2.53 10.03
N ALA A 280 21.91 -2.90 10.70
CA ALA A 280 21.09 -2.01 11.50
C ALA A 280 20.87 -2.68 12.86
N HIS A 281 21.00 -1.89 13.92
CA HIS A 281 21.01 -2.34 15.30
C HIS A 281 19.67 -2.02 15.95
N HIS A 282 18.65 -2.74 15.52
CA HIS A 282 17.27 -2.58 15.99
C HIS A 282 16.58 -3.92 16.14
N THR A 283 15.86 -4.08 17.25
CA THR A 283 15.20 -5.35 17.59
C THR A 283 13.90 -5.52 16.82
N GLU A 284 13.80 -6.60 16.03
CA GLU A 284 12.57 -6.97 15.32
C GLU A 284 11.57 -7.70 16.24
N ARG A 285 10.27 -7.56 15.99
CA ARG A 285 9.19 -8.11 16.84
C ARG A 285 9.02 -9.62 16.68
N TRP A 286 9.16 -10.12 15.47
CA TRP A 286 8.88 -11.52 15.14
C TRP A 286 10.10 -12.44 15.34
N THR A 287 11.32 -11.89 15.26
CA THR A 287 12.54 -12.65 15.60
C THR A 287 12.96 -12.44 17.06
N ASN A 288 12.61 -11.30 17.68
CA ASN A 288 13.20 -10.82 18.93
C ASN A 288 14.74 -10.70 18.87
N GLN A 289 15.29 -10.44 17.68
CA GLN A 289 16.72 -10.31 17.41
C GLN A 289 17.01 -9.02 16.65
N GLU A 290 18.28 -8.59 16.65
CA GLU A 290 18.74 -7.48 15.82
C GLU A 290 18.97 -7.95 14.38
N SER A 291 17.86 -8.19 13.67
CA SER A 291 17.85 -8.65 12.28
C SER A 291 17.33 -7.59 11.29
N SER A 292 17.07 -6.37 11.77
CA SER A 292 16.84 -5.18 10.94
C SER A 292 18.00 -4.91 10.00
N VAL A 293 17.73 -4.28 8.86
CA VAL A 293 18.77 -3.90 7.90
C VAL A 293 18.71 -2.44 7.52
N GLY A 294 19.88 -1.84 7.36
CA GLY A 294 20.06 -0.65 6.53
C GLY A 294 20.24 -1.04 5.06
N LEU A 295 20.27 -0.05 4.17
CA LEU A 295 20.32 -0.26 2.73
C LEU A 295 21.31 0.69 2.07
N VAL A 296 22.04 0.19 1.08
CA VAL A 296 22.66 1.00 0.02
C VAL A 296 22.07 0.56 -1.31
N ILE A 297 21.33 1.47 -1.95
CA ILE A 297 20.74 1.28 -3.28
C ILE A 297 21.70 1.88 -4.30
N GLY A 298 22.41 1.02 -5.04
CA GLY A 298 23.24 1.44 -6.16
C GLY A 298 22.38 1.57 -7.41
N THR A 299 22.21 2.78 -7.94
CA THR A 299 21.35 3.04 -9.10
C THR A 299 22.08 2.89 -10.44
N ASN A 300 21.35 2.94 -11.54
CA ASN A 300 21.90 3.08 -12.88
C ASN A 300 22.10 4.54 -13.31
N ILE A 301 21.92 5.51 -12.41
CA ILE A 301 22.03 6.93 -12.73
C ILE A 301 23.51 7.32 -12.74
N PRO A 302 24.04 7.89 -13.84
CA PRO A 302 25.41 8.39 -13.86
C PRO A 302 25.60 9.48 -12.82
N TYR A 303 26.71 9.40 -12.09
CA TYR A 303 27.21 10.43 -11.19
C TYR A 303 28.64 10.78 -11.60
N HIS A 304 29.22 11.84 -11.00
CA HIS A 304 30.53 12.37 -11.36
C HIS A 304 31.60 11.28 -11.63
N ASN A 305 32.49 11.55 -12.60
CA ASN A 305 33.62 10.67 -12.96
C ASN A 305 33.23 9.24 -13.38
N GLY A 306 32.00 9.03 -13.86
CA GLY A 306 31.54 7.72 -14.34
C GLY A 306 31.08 6.77 -13.24
N GLU A 307 31.04 7.24 -11.98
CA GLU A 307 30.41 6.52 -10.90
C GLU A 307 28.88 6.49 -11.07
N ARG A 308 28.22 5.68 -10.24
CA ARG A 308 26.75 5.64 -10.19
C ARG A 308 26.28 6.23 -8.88
N LEU A 309 25.14 6.93 -8.94
CA LEU A 309 24.50 7.47 -7.74
C LEU A 309 24.10 6.32 -6.81
N LYS A 310 24.51 6.42 -5.55
CA LYS A 310 24.16 5.52 -4.46
C LYS A 310 23.33 6.26 -3.41
N ILE A 311 22.23 5.63 -2.98
CA ILE A 311 21.33 6.14 -1.93
C ILE A 311 21.49 5.23 -0.71
N GLY A 312 21.83 5.80 0.44
CA GLY A 312 21.84 5.11 1.73
C GLY A 312 20.53 5.33 2.48
N ILE A 313 20.03 4.29 3.14
CA ILE A 313 18.89 4.37 4.06
C ILE A 313 19.31 3.60 5.31
N THR A 314 19.33 4.23 6.48
CA THR A 314 19.81 3.54 7.69
C THR A 314 18.86 2.45 8.18
N GLY A 315 17.57 2.55 7.82
CA GLY A 315 16.51 1.84 8.54
C GLY A 315 16.46 2.34 9.99
N ASP A 316 15.67 1.68 10.83
CA ASP A 316 15.79 1.91 12.26
C ASP A 316 17.06 1.27 12.81
N THR A 317 17.90 2.07 13.44
CA THR A 317 19.14 1.61 14.07
C THR A 317 19.59 2.57 15.17
N ARG A 318 20.20 2.04 16.23
CA ARG A 318 21.08 2.85 17.08
C ARG A 318 22.40 3.16 16.39
N TYR A 319 23.12 4.15 16.93
CA TYR A 319 24.49 4.39 16.54
C TYR A 319 25.42 3.35 17.16
N GLU A 320 26.27 2.76 16.32
CA GLU A 320 27.44 1.97 16.70
C GLU A 320 28.66 2.57 16.01
N ALA A 321 29.81 2.56 16.68
CA ALA A 321 31.03 3.15 16.12
C ALA A 321 31.44 2.43 14.82
N GLY A 322 31.73 3.19 13.76
CA GLY A 322 32.03 2.67 12.43
C GLY A 322 30.81 2.45 11.54
N LEU A 323 29.57 2.56 12.05
CA LEU A 323 28.35 2.39 11.25
C LEU A 323 28.30 3.35 10.06
N GLY A 324 28.76 4.60 10.23
CA GLY A 324 28.73 5.56 9.13
C GLY A 324 29.65 5.18 7.97
N LYS A 325 30.72 4.40 8.23
CA LYS A 325 31.64 3.92 7.18
C LYS A 325 30.94 3.01 6.17
N GLU A 326 29.89 2.30 6.58
CA GLU A 326 29.07 1.48 5.68
C GLU A 326 28.37 2.31 4.59
N TYR A 327 28.21 3.61 4.83
CA TYR A 327 27.62 4.59 3.92
C TYR A 327 28.67 5.54 3.30
N GLY A 328 29.96 5.19 3.41
CA GLY A 328 31.11 5.98 2.95
C GLY A 328 31.13 6.31 1.45
N ASP A 329 30.30 5.67 0.63
CA ASP A 329 30.22 5.86 -0.83
C ASP A 329 28.91 6.50 -1.31
N VAL A 330 27.94 6.77 -0.42
CA VAL A 330 26.62 7.29 -0.85
C VAL A 330 26.65 8.79 -1.11
N GLN A 331 25.77 9.26 -2.00
CA GLN A 331 25.59 10.70 -2.30
C GLN A 331 24.36 11.27 -1.59
N VAL A 332 23.36 10.42 -1.34
CA VAL A 332 22.14 10.73 -0.61
C VAL A 332 22.04 9.75 0.56
N LEU A 333 21.77 10.22 1.77
CA LEU A 333 21.65 9.38 2.97
C LEU A 333 20.41 9.76 3.77
N LEU A 334 19.50 8.79 3.95
CA LEU A 334 18.30 8.92 4.76
C LEU A 334 18.59 8.36 6.16
N LEU A 335 18.40 9.19 7.18
CA LEU A 335 18.79 8.92 8.56
C LEU A 335 17.56 8.92 9.47
N ASN A 336 17.34 7.82 10.17
CA ASN A 336 16.29 7.74 11.17
C ASN A 336 16.71 8.49 12.45
N ILE A 337 16.12 9.66 12.73
CA ILE A 337 16.45 10.39 13.96
C ILE A 337 15.77 9.74 15.18
N GLY A 338 14.51 9.31 15.01
CA GLY A 338 13.69 8.80 16.10
C GLY A 338 13.30 9.92 17.07
N SER A 339 14.00 10.00 18.19
CA SER A 339 13.69 10.85 19.35
C SER A 339 14.92 11.62 19.83
N VAL A 340 14.76 12.53 20.79
CA VAL A 340 15.90 13.09 21.53
C VAL A 340 16.43 12.06 22.53
N GLU A 341 17.74 12.08 22.77
CA GLU A 341 18.36 11.33 23.86
C GLU A 341 17.67 11.66 25.20
N LYS A 342 17.15 10.62 25.88
CA LYS A 342 16.44 10.77 27.17
C LYS A 342 17.38 11.03 28.34
N GLU A 343 18.63 10.60 28.22
CA GLU A 343 19.65 10.70 29.27
C GLU A 343 20.90 11.37 28.69
N GLU A 344 21.47 12.31 29.45
CA GLU A 344 22.66 13.04 29.03
C GLU A 344 23.84 12.09 28.75
N GLY A 345 24.50 12.29 27.61
CA GLY A 345 25.67 11.51 27.22
C GLY A 345 25.41 10.06 26.80
N LYS A 346 24.15 9.63 26.68
CA LYS A 346 23.81 8.26 26.25
C LYS A 346 23.12 8.26 24.89
N PHE A 347 23.63 7.42 23.99
CA PHE A 347 22.94 7.12 22.74
C PHE A 347 21.62 6.40 23.00
N LEU A 348 20.67 6.59 22.09
CA LEU A 348 19.44 5.81 22.07
C LEU A 348 19.75 4.34 21.76
N LYS A 349 18.90 3.44 22.28
CA LYS A 349 19.10 1.98 22.16
C LYS A 349 18.65 1.40 20.82
N GLN A 350 17.76 2.09 20.12
CA GLN A 350 17.03 1.57 18.94
C GLN A 350 17.01 2.56 17.76
N HIS A 351 17.27 3.85 17.99
CA HIS A 351 17.31 4.88 16.93
C HIS A 351 18.61 5.69 17.04
N LEU A 352 18.94 6.52 16.05
CA LEU A 352 20.21 7.25 16.08
C LEU A 352 20.20 8.35 17.14
N GLY A 353 19.07 9.06 17.28
CA GLY A 353 19.03 10.31 18.02
C GLY A 353 19.94 11.38 17.39
N MET A 354 19.99 12.55 18.02
CA MET A 354 20.78 13.67 17.50
C MET A 354 22.29 13.35 17.50
N LEU A 355 22.80 12.74 18.59
CA LEU A 355 24.21 12.41 18.72
C LEU A 355 24.63 11.30 17.76
N GLY A 356 23.77 10.29 17.57
CA GLY A 356 24.03 9.22 16.62
C GLY A 356 24.06 9.72 15.18
N CYS A 357 23.12 10.60 14.80
CA CYS A 357 23.13 11.22 13.46
C CYS A 357 24.44 12.00 13.22
N ILE A 358 24.89 12.81 14.18
CA ILE A 358 26.13 13.59 14.04
C ILE A 358 27.34 12.69 13.85
N ASN A 359 27.49 11.65 14.69
CA ASN A 359 28.66 10.77 14.62
C ASN A 359 28.65 9.91 13.35
N LEU A 360 27.48 9.38 12.96
CA LEU A 360 27.32 8.64 11.71
C LEU A 360 27.69 9.51 10.51
N LEU A 361 27.21 10.76 10.45
CA LEU A 361 27.54 11.68 9.36
C LEU A 361 29.03 12.02 9.27
N LYS A 362 29.72 12.17 10.40
CA LYS A 362 31.18 12.37 10.41
C LYS A 362 31.92 11.20 9.80
N GLU A 363 31.48 9.97 10.07
CA GLU A 363 32.07 8.75 9.52
C GLU A 363 31.67 8.50 8.06
N ALA A 364 30.44 8.81 7.66
CA ALA A 364 29.94 8.58 6.30
C ALA A 364 30.49 9.60 5.29
N ARG A 365 30.81 10.81 5.74
CA ARG A 365 31.17 11.91 4.85
C ARG A 365 32.64 11.98 4.49
N LEU A 366 33.60 11.62 5.35
CA LEU A 366 35.07 11.65 5.11
C LEU A 366 35.57 12.62 4.00
N GLY A 367 35.11 13.89 3.98
CA GLY A 367 35.52 14.92 3.01
C GLY A 367 34.86 14.91 1.61
N LYS A 368 33.70 14.29 1.41
CA LYS A 368 32.93 14.34 0.14
C LYS A 368 31.61 15.11 0.25
N PRO A 369 31.01 15.53 -0.89
CA PRO A 369 29.63 15.99 -0.91
C PRO A 369 28.65 14.91 -0.45
N LEU A 370 27.68 15.30 0.37
CA LEU A 370 26.62 14.42 0.90
C LEU A 370 25.34 15.23 1.13
N LEU A 371 24.24 14.79 0.55
CA LEU A 371 22.90 15.22 0.93
C LEU A 371 22.34 14.25 1.98
N ALA A 372 22.19 14.73 3.22
CA ALA A 372 21.57 13.98 4.29
C ALA A 372 20.12 14.42 4.47
N ILE A 373 19.21 13.46 4.55
CA ILE A 373 17.79 13.68 4.78
C ILE A 373 17.44 13.03 6.12
N LEU A 374 17.06 13.84 7.10
CA LEU A 374 16.60 13.34 8.40
C LEU A 374 15.15 12.91 8.28
N THR A 375 14.86 11.70 8.72
CA THR A 375 13.55 11.05 8.64
C THR A 375 13.17 10.50 10.01
N GLU A 376 11.95 9.98 10.16
CA GLU A 376 11.47 9.37 11.42
C GLU A 376 11.51 10.33 12.62
N PHE A 377 11.04 11.57 12.44
CA PHE A 377 10.89 12.50 13.56
C PHE A 377 9.78 12.03 14.50
N GLY A 378 10.05 12.03 15.80
CA GLY A 378 9.01 12.03 16.82
C GLY A 378 8.26 13.36 16.86
N GLU A 379 6.99 13.32 17.27
CA GLU A 379 6.14 14.52 17.37
C GLU A 379 6.71 15.59 18.31
N GLU A 380 7.59 15.23 19.24
CA GLU A 380 8.30 16.17 20.11
C GLU A 380 9.16 17.19 19.35
N PHE A 381 9.41 16.94 18.06
CA PHE A 381 10.17 17.82 17.18
C PHE A 381 9.32 18.80 16.38
N SER A 382 8.00 18.79 16.55
CA SER A 382 7.09 19.73 15.89
C SER A 382 7.53 21.19 16.08
N GLY A 383 7.71 21.92 14.98
CA GLY A 383 8.22 23.30 14.98
C GLY A 383 9.73 23.45 15.24
N ARG A 384 10.50 22.35 15.22
CA ARG A 384 11.94 22.33 15.53
C ARG A 384 12.77 21.47 14.57
N ARG A 385 12.15 20.78 13.60
CA ARG A 385 12.82 19.91 12.62
C ARG A 385 13.87 20.67 11.80
N GLU A 386 13.57 21.90 11.38
CA GLU A 386 14.53 22.77 10.68
C GLU A 386 15.75 23.06 11.58
N THR A 387 15.49 23.49 12.81
CA THR A 387 16.53 23.89 13.76
C THR A 387 17.46 22.72 14.09
N ILE A 388 16.91 21.54 14.32
CA ILE A 388 17.68 20.33 14.64
C ILE A 388 18.52 19.88 13.45
N SER A 389 17.95 19.92 12.25
CA SER A 389 18.68 19.63 11.02
C SER A 389 19.88 20.57 10.85
N HIS A 390 19.70 21.85 11.16
CA HIS A 390 20.79 22.83 11.12
C HIS A 390 21.86 22.59 12.19
N ILE A 391 21.48 22.18 13.40
CA ILE A 391 22.43 21.81 14.46
C ILE A 391 23.25 20.59 14.02
N ILE A 392 22.59 19.53 13.55
CA ILE A 392 23.25 18.31 13.05
C ILE A 392 24.18 18.64 11.89
N GLU A 393 23.72 19.46 10.93
CA GLU A 393 24.56 19.92 9.81
C GLU A 393 25.83 20.59 10.32
N ASN A 394 25.71 21.58 11.20
CA ASN A 394 26.85 22.35 11.70
C ASN A 394 27.82 21.50 12.52
N TRP A 395 27.30 20.60 13.38
CA TRP A 395 28.13 19.82 14.30
C TRP A 395 28.74 18.58 13.65
N ALA A 396 28.21 18.14 12.50
CA ALA A 396 28.81 17.12 11.66
C ALA A 396 29.90 17.67 10.71
N GLN A 397 30.02 19.00 10.56
CA GLN A 397 31.14 19.60 9.82
C GLN A 397 32.49 19.35 10.53
N PRO A 398 33.60 19.28 9.78
CA PRO A 398 34.94 19.38 10.35
C PRO A 398 35.13 20.68 11.15
N MET A 399 35.81 20.58 12.30
CA MET A 399 36.10 21.74 13.16
C MET A 399 37.21 22.64 12.59
N GLU A 400 38.12 22.07 11.80
CA GLU A 400 39.23 22.77 11.15
C GLU A 400 39.13 22.65 9.62
N GLY A 401 39.31 23.77 8.90
CA GLY A 401 39.29 23.83 7.43
C GLY A 401 38.31 24.85 6.85
N VAL A 402 38.37 25.05 5.52
CA VAL A 402 37.35 25.82 4.80
C VAL A 402 36.03 25.07 4.92
N LYS A 403 34.97 25.73 5.44
CA LYS A 403 33.60 25.21 5.37
C LYS A 403 33.19 25.10 3.90
N THR A 404 33.56 24.00 3.25
CA THR A 404 33.01 23.65 1.95
C THR A 404 31.57 23.21 2.20
N ARG A 405 30.61 23.74 1.43
CA ARG A 405 29.17 23.41 1.49
C ARG A 405 28.86 22.00 0.96
N GLU A 406 29.71 21.05 1.31
CA GLU A 406 29.67 19.67 0.82
C GLU A 406 28.62 18.84 1.56
N LEU A 407 28.40 19.06 2.86
CA LEU A 407 27.24 18.48 3.56
C LEU A 407 26.08 19.46 3.57
N LYS A 408 24.91 18.95 3.18
CA LYS A 408 23.62 19.57 3.45
C LYS A 408 22.78 18.58 4.24
N VAL A 409 22.17 19.02 5.34
CA VAL A 409 21.19 18.24 6.10
C VAL A 409 19.83 18.93 5.97
N ILE A 410 18.80 18.19 5.57
CA ILE A 410 17.42 18.67 5.51
C ILE A 410 16.49 17.69 6.24
N PRO A 411 15.43 18.19 6.90
CA PRO A 411 14.38 17.33 7.40
C PRO A 411 13.43 16.90 6.27
N ALA A 412 12.95 15.66 6.33
CA ALA A 412 11.90 15.12 5.47
C ALA A 412 10.50 15.47 5.99
N ASP A 413 9.57 15.54 5.04
CA ASP A 413 8.12 15.60 5.24
C ASP A 413 7.43 14.96 4.02
N ILE A 414 6.11 14.79 4.04
CA ILE A 414 5.29 14.14 2.99
C ILE A 414 5.42 14.76 1.57
N HIS A 415 6.06 15.91 1.46
CA HIS A 415 6.20 16.68 0.21
C HIS A 415 7.63 16.77 -0.32
N LEU A 416 8.63 16.23 0.39
CA LEU A 416 10.01 16.25 -0.12
C LEU A 416 10.13 15.31 -1.33
N GLU A 417 10.54 15.89 -2.45
CA GLU A 417 10.87 15.17 -3.67
C GLU A 417 12.26 15.55 -4.13
N LEU A 418 13.11 14.54 -4.28
CA LEU A 418 14.47 14.64 -4.77
C LEU A 418 14.56 14.02 -6.16
N ARG A 419 14.92 14.82 -7.16
CA ARG A 419 15.29 14.33 -8.48
C ARG A 419 16.74 13.86 -8.46
N LEU A 420 16.95 12.61 -8.82
CA LEU A 420 18.21 11.90 -8.60
C LEU A 420 19.27 12.23 -9.67
N GLU A 421 18.89 12.69 -10.87
CA GLU A 421 19.86 13.03 -11.92
C GLU A 421 20.75 14.22 -11.58
N ASP A 422 20.21 15.19 -10.85
CA ASP A 422 20.90 16.45 -10.53
C ASP A 422 20.85 16.80 -9.03
N LEU A 423 20.26 15.92 -8.21
CA LEU A 423 20.03 16.14 -6.79
C LEU A 423 19.24 17.42 -6.51
N ASN A 424 18.36 17.80 -7.41
CA ASN A 424 17.47 18.94 -7.18
C ASN A 424 16.28 18.53 -6.31
N ILE A 425 15.84 19.43 -5.45
CA ILE A 425 14.64 19.27 -4.63
C ILE A 425 13.52 20.12 -5.24
N ARG A 426 12.31 19.57 -5.26
CA ARG A 426 11.12 20.30 -5.70
C ARG A 426 10.72 21.35 -4.66
N GLU A 427 10.66 22.60 -5.08
CA GLU A 427 10.11 23.69 -4.27
C GLU A 427 8.61 23.51 -4.06
N THR A 428 8.14 23.69 -2.83
CA THR A 428 6.74 23.42 -2.45
C THR A 428 5.75 24.35 -3.16
N ASP A 429 6.08 25.63 -3.33
CA ASP A 429 5.12 26.63 -3.82
C ASP A 429 5.04 26.67 -5.36
N THR A 430 6.17 26.52 -6.07
CA THR A 430 6.20 26.59 -7.55
C THR A 430 6.20 25.23 -8.24
N ASN A 431 6.47 24.14 -7.51
CA ASN A 431 6.73 22.80 -8.06
C ASN A 431 7.94 22.73 -9.02
N VAL A 432 8.85 23.71 -8.95
CA VAL A 432 10.08 23.74 -9.74
C VAL A 432 11.23 23.10 -8.95
N PHE A 433 12.10 22.38 -9.64
CA PHE A 433 13.26 21.73 -9.05
C PHE A 433 14.47 22.67 -8.99
N PHE A 434 15.06 22.83 -7.81
CA PHE A 434 16.26 23.64 -7.59
C PHE A 434 17.37 22.81 -6.92
N PRO A 435 18.67 23.16 -7.13
CA PRO A 435 19.79 22.51 -6.48
C PRO A 435 19.62 22.42 -4.96
N TYR A 436 19.83 21.23 -4.37
CA TYR A 436 19.62 21.01 -2.93
C TYR A 436 20.38 21.98 -2.02
N ASN A 437 21.53 22.47 -2.48
CA ASN A 437 22.37 23.42 -1.75
C ASN A 437 21.82 24.86 -1.74
N LEU A 438 20.82 25.16 -2.57
CA LEU A 438 20.09 26.43 -2.62
C LEU A 438 18.72 26.36 -1.93
N ILE A 439 18.37 25.20 -1.38
CA ILE A 439 17.09 25.00 -0.68
C ILE A 439 17.22 25.41 0.79
N LYS A 440 16.25 26.22 1.22
CA LYS A 440 15.94 26.45 2.63
C LYS A 440 14.67 25.71 2.99
N VAL A 441 14.63 25.21 4.21
CA VAL A 441 13.41 24.66 4.80
C VAL A 441 12.76 25.74 5.63
N ASP A 442 11.45 25.86 5.51
CA ASP A 442 10.62 26.77 6.29
C ASP A 442 9.61 25.94 7.08
N GLU A 443 9.71 26.03 8.41
CA GLU A 443 8.82 25.40 9.39
C GLU A 443 8.04 26.47 10.18
N SER A 444 7.65 27.57 9.53
CA SER A 444 6.74 28.56 10.12
C SER A 444 5.37 27.97 10.48
N ASP A 445 4.95 26.92 9.77
CA ASP A 445 3.87 26.02 10.17
C ASP A 445 4.48 24.75 10.79
N PRO A 446 4.27 24.47 12.10
CA PRO A 446 4.85 23.30 12.75
C PRO A 446 4.36 21.98 12.14
N GLU A 447 3.22 22.00 11.46
CA GLU A 447 2.63 20.82 10.82
C GLU A 447 3.15 20.54 9.41
N ILE A 448 3.81 21.49 8.74
CA ILE A 448 4.19 21.33 7.34
C ILE A 448 5.56 21.95 7.08
N LEU A 449 6.49 21.14 6.59
CA LEU A 449 7.74 21.66 6.04
C LEU A 449 7.55 22.14 4.60
N ARG A 450 7.96 23.39 4.35
CA ARG A 450 8.06 23.94 3.00
C ARG A 450 9.51 24.00 2.56
N TYR A 451 9.78 23.54 1.35
CA TYR A 451 11.09 23.64 0.71
C TYR A 451 11.06 24.85 -0.22
N LYS A 452 11.88 25.86 0.07
CA LYS A 452 11.90 27.15 -0.62
C LYS A 452 13.26 27.38 -1.29
N PHE A 453 13.23 27.92 -2.50
CA PHE A 453 14.44 28.41 -3.14
C PHE A 453 14.97 29.65 -2.41
N ASN A 454 16.28 29.67 -2.18
CA ASN A 454 16.97 30.81 -1.59
C ASN A 454 18.12 31.24 -2.50
N GLY A 455 17.77 32.01 -3.54
CA GLY A 455 18.71 32.60 -4.47
C GLY A 455 18.15 33.82 -5.19
#